data_AF-A0A4D7JLZ8-F1
#
_entry.id   AF-A0A4D7JLZ8-F1
#
_cell.length_a   1.000
_cell.length_b   1.000
_cell.length_c   1.000
_cell.angle_alpha   90.00
_cell.angle_beta   90.00
_cell.angle_gamma   90.00
#
_symmetry.space_group_name_H-M   'P 1'
#
loop_
_entity.id
_entity.type
_entity.pdbx_description
1 polymer ?
#
loop_
_entity_poly.entity_id
_entity_poly.type
_entity_poly.pdbx_seq_one_letter_code
_entity_poly.pdbx_strand_id
1 'polypeptide(L)'
;MLISAIIGFTFSNKGVTTGMKIGVIIIAAGAFAFIYQDVLAMVGIEQGEEIASGLNLDHRAAELAKATSGIDISSYSLPLQVFTFLYRPLFFDAPGMLGLIVSFENVFLLAVTIMFFAKGGLKYLFTGDFTVKTAFLSFITVSIALAQISGNLGIAIRQKSQVMLLFLFVIVKMLDDKKMKAAYAAWKEKQRKARMRARMESMMN
;
A
#
# COMPACT_ATOMS: atom_id res chain seq x y z
N MET A 1 8.93 3.29 -3.78
CA MET A 1 8.21 4.51 -3.33
C MET A 1 8.27 5.64 -4.34
N LEU A 2 9.43 6.08 -4.83
CA LEU A 2 9.52 7.14 -5.85
C LEU A 2 8.73 6.82 -7.14
N ILE A 3 8.92 5.63 -7.70
CA ILE A 3 8.18 5.16 -8.90
C ILE A 3 6.67 5.09 -8.62
N SER A 4 6.28 4.60 -7.44
CA SER A 4 4.87 4.53 -6.99
C SER A 4 4.24 5.92 -6.84
N ALA A 5 5.00 6.90 -6.33
CA ALA A 5 4.57 8.29 -6.21
C ALA A 5 4.42 8.94 -7.59
N ILE A 6 5.35 8.67 -8.52
CA ILE A 6 5.30 9.17 -9.90
C ILE A 6 4.09 8.60 -10.66
N ILE A 7 3.86 7.28 -10.56
CA ILE A 7 2.70 6.64 -11.21
C ILE A 7 1.37 7.12 -10.59
N GLY A 8 1.33 7.28 -9.26
CA GLY A 8 0.15 7.86 -8.59
C GLY A 8 -0.12 9.31 -9.00
N PHE A 9 0.94 10.08 -9.29
CA PHE A 9 0.84 11.46 -9.79
C PHE A 9 0.37 11.53 -11.24
N THR A 10 0.85 10.64 -12.11
CA THR A 10 0.45 10.62 -13.52
C THR A 10 -0.99 10.18 -13.72
N PHE A 11 -1.48 9.19 -12.97
CA PHE A 11 -2.86 8.67 -13.04
C PHE A 11 -3.93 9.56 -12.37
N SER A 12 -3.56 10.69 -11.74
CA SER A 12 -4.52 11.60 -11.12
C SER A 12 -4.98 12.71 -12.08
N ASN A 13 -6.28 12.77 -12.39
CA ASN A 13 -6.87 13.76 -13.30
C ASN A 13 -7.52 14.97 -12.59
N LYS A 14 -7.34 15.12 -11.27
CA LYS A 14 -7.92 16.25 -10.53
C LYS A 14 -6.83 17.05 -9.80
N GLY A 15 -6.76 18.34 -10.11
CA GLY A 15 -5.98 19.34 -9.36
C GLY A 15 -4.52 19.57 -9.80
N VAL A 16 -4.01 18.81 -10.77
CA VAL A 16 -2.60 18.93 -11.23
C VAL A 16 -2.58 19.21 -12.73
N THR A 17 -2.04 20.36 -13.12
CA THR A 17 -1.83 20.75 -14.52
C THR A 17 -0.79 19.83 -15.17
N THR A 18 -1.03 19.45 -16.44
CA THR A 18 -0.16 18.53 -17.19
C THR A 18 1.30 18.97 -17.22
N GLY A 19 1.57 20.29 -17.19
CA GLY A 19 2.93 20.84 -17.08
C GLY A 19 3.64 20.49 -15.77
N MET A 20 2.94 20.53 -14.63
CA MET A 20 3.52 20.16 -13.33
C MET A 20 3.81 18.66 -13.24
N LYS A 21 3.01 17.83 -13.94
CA LYS A 21 3.29 16.38 -14.11
C LYS A 21 4.61 16.12 -14.78
N ILE A 22 4.85 16.79 -15.90
CA ILE A 22 6.08 16.66 -16.68
C ILE A 22 7.26 17.21 -15.89
N GLY A 23 7.10 18.36 -15.22
CA GLY A 23 8.15 18.96 -14.38
C GLY A 23 8.63 18.04 -13.25
N VAL A 24 7.70 17.42 -12.49
CA VAL A 24 8.06 16.50 -11.41
C VAL A 24 8.77 15.25 -11.94
N ILE A 25 8.35 14.72 -13.09
CA ILE A 25 9.02 13.57 -13.72
C ILE A 25 10.44 13.92 -14.13
N ILE A 26 10.65 15.08 -14.75
CA ILE A 26 11.98 15.53 -15.19
C ILE A 26 12.90 15.74 -13.99
N ILE A 27 12.41 16.39 -12.92
CA ILE A 27 13.19 16.62 -11.70
C ILE A 27 13.54 15.29 -11.03
N ALA A 28 12.58 14.36 -10.93
CA ALA A 28 12.82 13.04 -10.36
C ALA A 28 13.80 12.22 -11.19
N ALA A 29 13.71 12.27 -12.53
CA ALA A 29 14.64 11.61 -13.43
C ALA A 29 16.05 12.21 -13.33
N GLY A 30 16.17 13.53 -13.22
CA GLY A 30 17.45 14.22 -13.03
C GLY A 30 18.10 13.88 -11.67
N ALA A 31 17.31 13.90 -10.59
CA ALA A 31 17.78 13.49 -9.27
C ALA A 31 18.19 12.01 -9.25
N PHE A 32 17.44 11.13 -9.91
CA PHE A 32 17.79 9.72 -10.04
C PHE A 32 19.09 9.54 -10.83
N ALA A 33 19.25 10.23 -11.97
CA ALA A 33 20.48 10.16 -12.77
C ALA A 33 21.71 10.64 -12.00
N PHE A 34 21.55 11.64 -11.13
CA PHE A 34 22.64 12.16 -10.30
C PHE A 34 23.11 11.14 -9.26
N ILE A 35 22.17 10.46 -8.59
CA ILE A 35 22.48 9.54 -7.48
C ILE A 35 22.65 8.09 -7.99
N TYR A 36 22.38 7.84 -9.28
CA TYR A 36 22.42 6.52 -9.88
C TYR A 36 23.77 5.83 -9.70
N GLN A 37 24.87 6.56 -9.92
CA GLN A 37 26.21 6.02 -9.80
C GLN A 37 26.57 5.67 -8.35
N ASP A 38 26.18 6.51 -7.40
CA ASP A 38 26.38 6.24 -5.97
C ASP A 38 25.60 5.02 -5.49
N VAL A 39 24.35 4.86 -5.98
CA VAL A 39 23.53 3.67 -5.69
C VAL A 39 24.17 2.41 -6.26
N LEU A 40 24.65 2.44 -7.51
CA LEU A 40 25.32 1.30 -8.11
C LEU A 40 26.63 0.94 -7.39
N ALA A 41 27.41 1.95 -7.00
CA ALA A 41 28.65 1.76 -6.24
C ALA A 41 28.36 1.18 -4.84
N MET A 42 27.30 1.62 -4.17
CA MET A 42 26.87 1.09 -2.87
C MET A 42 26.36 -0.36 -2.96
N VAL A 43 25.77 -0.73 -4.11
CA VAL A 43 25.29 -2.09 -4.37
C VAL A 43 26.41 -3.01 -4.87
N GLY A 44 27.61 -2.47 -5.13
CA GLY A 44 28.80 -3.23 -5.55
C GLY A 44 28.75 -3.68 -7.02
N ILE A 45 27.95 -3.02 -7.84
CA ILE A 45 27.84 -3.32 -9.28
C ILE A 45 28.85 -2.41 -9.98
N GLU A 46 30.06 -2.92 -10.22
CA GLU A 46 31.02 -2.26 -11.10
C GLU A 46 30.45 -2.19 -12.52
N GLN A 47 30.70 -1.07 -13.20
CA GLN A 47 30.13 -0.78 -14.51
C GLN A 47 30.55 -1.85 -15.53
N GLY A 48 29.62 -2.73 -15.89
CA GLY A 48 29.75 -3.51 -17.11
C GLY A 48 29.80 -5.02 -16.98
N GLU A 49 29.13 -5.63 -16.00
CA GLU A 49 28.59 -6.97 -16.22
C GLU A 49 27.42 -7.19 -15.26
N GLU A 50 26.31 -7.65 -15.81
CA GLU A 50 25.18 -8.18 -15.04
C GLU A 50 24.31 -7.19 -14.24
N ILE A 51 23.61 -6.29 -14.95
CA ILE A 51 22.32 -5.77 -14.46
C ILE A 51 21.34 -6.93 -14.15
N ALA A 52 21.58 -8.12 -14.72
CA ALA A 52 20.85 -9.35 -14.45
C ALA A 52 21.27 -10.08 -13.15
N SER A 53 22.50 -9.93 -12.66
CA SER A 53 23.00 -10.66 -11.47
C SER A 53 23.17 -9.77 -10.24
N GLY A 54 23.28 -8.45 -10.40
CA GLY A 54 23.22 -7.49 -9.28
C GLY A 54 21.86 -7.51 -8.56
N LEU A 55 20.84 -8.05 -9.22
CA LEU A 55 19.54 -8.44 -8.66
C LEU A 55 19.50 -9.93 -8.30
N ASN A 56 20.61 -10.54 -7.84
CA ASN A 56 20.62 -11.84 -7.17
C ASN A 56 19.91 -11.73 -5.80
N LEU A 57 18.61 -11.42 -5.87
CA LEU A 57 17.65 -11.47 -4.78
C LEU A 57 17.69 -12.86 -4.14
N ASP A 58 17.97 -13.90 -4.94
CA ASP A 58 18.12 -15.27 -4.48
C ASP A 58 19.30 -15.44 -3.52
N HIS A 59 20.46 -14.83 -3.81
CA HIS A 59 21.62 -14.91 -2.92
C HIS A 59 21.39 -14.14 -1.62
N ARG A 60 20.79 -12.95 -1.70
CA ARG A 60 20.45 -12.15 -0.51
C ARG A 60 19.36 -12.82 0.33
N ALA A 61 18.33 -13.37 -0.31
CA ALA A 61 17.28 -14.12 0.35
C ALA A 61 17.84 -15.39 1.00
N ALA A 62 18.77 -16.11 0.37
CA ALA A 62 19.42 -17.29 0.92
C ALA A 62 20.32 -16.97 2.13
N GLU A 63 21.09 -15.87 2.07
CA GLU A 63 21.90 -15.38 3.21
C GLU A 63 20.99 -14.96 4.39
N LEU A 64 19.85 -14.35 4.11
CA LEU A 64 18.85 -13.96 5.13
C LEU A 64 18.08 -15.17 5.68
N ALA A 65 17.81 -16.19 4.87
CA ALA A 65 17.13 -17.44 5.27
C ALA A 65 17.99 -18.31 6.20
N LYS A 66 19.32 -18.26 6.08
CA LYS A 66 20.24 -18.92 7.02
C LYS A 66 20.15 -18.35 8.44
N ALA A 67 19.71 -17.11 8.60
CA ALA A 67 19.52 -16.47 9.89
C ALA A 67 18.11 -16.77 10.43
N THR A 68 17.99 -17.75 11.33
CA THR A 68 16.80 -18.05 12.16
C THR A 68 15.61 -18.74 11.48
N SER A 69 15.19 -19.82 12.13
CA SER A 69 14.09 -20.75 11.88
C SER A 69 12.72 -20.13 11.52
N GLY A 70 12.60 -19.63 10.30
CA GLY A 70 11.33 -19.30 9.66
C GLY A 70 11.24 -20.06 8.35
N ILE A 71 10.05 -20.54 8.03
CA ILE A 71 9.70 -21.20 6.75
C ILE A 71 10.37 -20.44 5.59
N ASP A 72 11.07 -21.16 4.71
CA ASP A 72 11.80 -20.57 3.59
C ASP A 72 10.81 -20.07 2.52
N ILE A 73 10.70 -18.75 2.37
CA ILE A 73 9.74 -18.06 1.48
C ILE A 73 10.33 -17.92 0.06
N SER A 74 11.63 -18.19 -0.12
CA SER A 74 12.33 -18.01 -1.41
C SER A 74 11.77 -18.89 -2.54
N SER A 75 11.24 -20.07 -2.19
CA SER A 75 10.68 -21.03 -3.15
C SER A 75 9.25 -20.71 -3.65
N TYR A 76 8.59 -19.69 -3.10
CA TYR A 76 7.18 -19.39 -3.40
C TYR A 76 7.03 -18.50 -4.64
N SER A 77 5.88 -18.60 -5.32
CA SER A 77 5.53 -17.65 -6.39
C SER A 77 5.36 -16.24 -5.83
N LEU A 78 5.68 -15.20 -6.61
CA LEU A 78 5.60 -13.79 -6.17
C LEU A 78 4.28 -13.41 -5.46
N PRO A 79 3.09 -13.80 -5.94
CA PRO A 79 1.84 -13.48 -5.23
C PRO A 79 1.75 -14.18 -3.86
N LEU A 80 2.26 -15.41 -3.78
CA LEU A 80 2.27 -16.20 -2.54
C LEU A 80 3.33 -15.69 -1.56
N GLN A 81 4.47 -15.19 -2.04
CA GLN A 81 5.48 -14.51 -1.23
C GLN A 81 4.90 -13.24 -0.60
N VAL A 82 4.23 -12.40 -1.38
CA VAL A 82 3.58 -11.18 -0.88
C VAL A 82 2.46 -11.52 0.10
N PHE A 83 1.63 -12.53 -0.18
CA PHE A 83 0.59 -12.95 0.75
C PHE A 83 1.18 -13.47 2.08
N THR A 84 2.23 -14.28 2.00
CA THR A 84 2.94 -14.83 3.17
C THR A 84 3.56 -13.70 3.99
N PHE A 85 4.23 -12.75 3.33
CA PHE A 85 4.74 -11.54 3.96
C PHE A 85 3.64 -10.73 4.68
N LEU A 86 2.48 -10.56 4.04
CA LEU A 86 1.40 -9.72 4.55
C LEU A 86 0.53 -10.39 5.63
N TYR A 87 0.39 -11.72 5.67
CA TYR A 87 -0.61 -12.36 6.53
C TYR A 87 -0.12 -13.56 7.33
N ARG A 88 1.11 -14.06 7.11
CA ARG A 88 1.73 -15.06 7.99
C ARG A 88 2.67 -14.41 9.02
N PRO A 89 2.99 -15.08 10.15
CA PRO A 89 2.51 -16.40 10.57
C PRO A 89 1.03 -16.39 10.99
N LEU A 90 0.34 -17.50 10.71
CA LEU A 90 -0.98 -17.80 11.28
C LEU A 90 -0.80 -18.63 12.55
N PHE A 91 -1.89 -18.93 13.27
CA PHE A 91 -1.83 -19.67 14.54
C PHE A 91 -1.05 -20.99 14.47
N PHE A 92 -1.02 -21.63 13.30
CA PHE A 92 -0.34 -22.92 13.07
C PHE A 92 1.15 -22.79 12.73
N ASP A 93 1.62 -21.59 12.35
CA ASP A 93 2.99 -21.35 11.86
C ASP A 93 3.88 -20.63 12.89
N ALA A 94 3.33 -20.32 14.06
CA ALA A 94 3.94 -19.46 15.05
C ALA A 94 4.49 -20.26 16.24
N PRO A 95 5.81 -20.50 16.32
CA PRO A 95 6.41 -21.10 17.51
C PRO A 95 6.46 -20.09 18.67
N GLY A 96 5.96 -20.51 19.84
CA GLY A 96 6.06 -19.76 21.08
C GLY A 96 4.99 -18.67 21.30
N MET A 97 5.01 -18.08 22.50
CA MET A 97 4.01 -17.11 22.98
C MET A 97 3.97 -15.82 22.16
N LEU A 98 5.13 -15.34 21.69
CA LEU A 98 5.20 -14.16 20.82
C LEU A 98 4.62 -14.43 19.43
N GLY A 99 4.82 -15.64 18.89
CA GLY A 99 4.21 -16.04 17.64
C GLY A 99 2.67 -16.03 17.71
N LEU A 100 2.10 -16.51 18.82
CA LEU A 100 0.65 -16.51 19.04
C LEU A 100 0.04 -15.09 19.01
N ILE A 101 0.71 -14.11 19.63
CA ILE A 101 0.27 -12.71 19.62
C ILE A 101 0.29 -12.13 18.21
N VAL A 102 1.40 -12.34 17.48
CA VAL A 102 1.55 -11.88 16.10
C VAL A 102 0.53 -12.56 15.16
N SER A 103 0.22 -13.83 15.39
CA SER A 103 -0.82 -14.54 14.63
C SER A 103 -2.21 -13.95 14.83
N PHE A 104 -2.53 -13.47 16.04
CA PHE A 104 -3.80 -12.79 16.28
C PHE A 104 -3.89 -11.45 15.52
N GLU A 105 -2.81 -10.67 15.54
CA GLU A 105 -2.70 -9.43 14.75
C GLU A 105 -2.90 -9.71 13.25
N ASN A 106 -2.26 -10.77 12.74
CA ASN A 106 -2.34 -11.13 11.33
C ASN A 106 -3.73 -11.57 10.89
N VAL A 107 -4.43 -12.33 11.73
CA VAL A 107 -5.82 -12.74 11.46
C VAL A 107 -6.76 -11.54 11.53
N PHE A 108 -6.55 -10.62 12.47
CA PHE A 108 -7.28 -9.36 12.51
C PHE A 108 -7.09 -8.54 11.23
N LEU A 109 -5.83 -8.37 10.79
CA LEU A 109 -5.51 -7.67 9.54
C LEU A 109 -6.14 -8.35 8.33
N LEU A 110 -6.08 -9.69 8.25
CA LEU A 110 -6.71 -10.45 7.18
C LEU A 110 -8.24 -10.23 7.15
N ALA A 111 -8.89 -10.29 8.32
CA ALA A 111 -10.33 -10.03 8.42
C ALA A 111 -10.69 -8.60 7.98
N VAL A 112 -9.89 -7.61 8.36
CA VAL A 112 -10.04 -6.21 7.94
C VAL A 112 -9.87 -6.05 6.43
N THR A 113 -8.87 -6.71 5.83
CA THR A 113 -8.66 -6.75 4.38
C THR A 113 -9.86 -7.34 3.66
N ILE A 114 -10.37 -8.49 4.12
CA ILE A 114 -11.54 -9.15 3.52
C ILE A 114 -12.77 -8.23 3.61
N MET A 115 -13.02 -7.62 4.78
CA MET A 115 -14.11 -6.65 4.95
C MET A 115 -13.98 -5.43 4.03
N PHE A 116 -12.75 -4.94 3.82
CA PHE A 116 -12.48 -3.85 2.90
C PHE A 116 -12.92 -4.21 1.48
N PHE A 117 -12.49 -5.36 0.97
CA PHE A 117 -12.87 -5.80 -0.37
C PHE A 117 -14.38 -6.10 -0.48
N ALA A 118 -14.97 -6.76 0.52
CA ALA A 118 -16.41 -7.05 0.59
C ALA A 118 -17.27 -5.78 0.56
N LYS A 119 -16.81 -4.68 1.16
CA LYS A 119 -17.50 -3.38 1.17
C LYS A 119 -17.24 -2.53 -0.10
N GLY A 120 -16.72 -3.14 -1.17
CA GLY A 120 -16.43 -2.46 -2.44
C GLY A 120 -15.09 -1.72 -2.44
N GLY A 121 -14.14 -2.12 -1.59
CA GLY A 121 -12.81 -1.54 -1.52
C GLY A 121 -12.08 -1.54 -2.86
N LEU A 122 -12.27 -2.57 -3.69
CA LEU A 122 -11.68 -2.64 -5.02
C LEU A 122 -12.10 -1.44 -5.89
N LYS A 123 -13.39 -1.11 -5.92
CA LYS A 123 -13.90 0.07 -6.63
C LYS A 123 -13.34 1.37 -6.03
N TYR A 124 -13.18 1.44 -4.71
CA TYR A 124 -12.62 2.61 -4.03
C TYR A 124 -11.14 2.83 -4.38
N LEU A 125 -10.35 1.79 -4.60
CA LEU A 125 -8.95 1.93 -5.03
C LEU A 125 -8.83 2.63 -6.39
N PHE A 126 -9.75 2.34 -7.32
CA PHE A 126 -9.76 2.97 -8.65
C PHE A 126 -10.43 4.35 -8.68
N THR A 127 -11.46 4.55 -7.84
CA THR A 127 -12.25 5.80 -7.79
C THR A 127 -11.81 6.80 -6.72
N GLY A 128 -10.92 6.40 -5.83
CA GLY A 128 -10.43 7.19 -4.70
C GLY A 128 -9.57 8.37 -5.12
N ASP A 129 -9.34 9.26 -4.16
CA ASP A 129 -8.52 10.46 -4.33
C ASP A 129 -7.03 10.12 -4.54
N PHE A 130 -6.24 11.10 -4.96
CA PHE A 130 -4.79 10.98 -5.18
C PHE A 130 -4.07 10.32 -4.01
N THR A 131 -4.39 10.73 -2.79
CA THR A 131 -3.78 10.20 -1.56
C THR A 131 -4.07 8.71 -1.38
N VAL A 132 -5.25 8.24 -1.79
CA VAL A 132 -5.62 6.82 -1.72
C VAL A 132 -4.84 6.00 -2.74
N LYS A 133 -4.74 6.49 -3.98
CA LYS A 133 -4.03 5.80 -5.06
C LYS A 133 -2.54 5.70 -4.80
N THR A 134 -1.93 6.79 -4.35
CA THR A 134 -0.50 6.82 -4.00
C THR A 134 -0.18 5.94 -2.80
N ALA A 135 -1.00 5.99 -1.74
CA ALA A 135 -0.82 5.13 -0.57
C ALA A 135 -0.95 3.65 -0.94
N PHE A 136 -1.99 3.28 -1.70
CA PHE A 136 -2.18 1.90 -2.14
C PHE A 136 -1.07 1.41 -3.07
N LEU A 137 -0.67 2.23 -4.05
CA LEU A 137 0.39 1.84 -4.97
C LEU A 137 1.74 1.72 -4.25
N SER A 138 2.02 2.61 -3.31
CA SER A 138 3.20 2.53 -2.45
C SER A 138 3.17 1.27 -1.59
N PHE A 139 2.01 0.93 -1.02
CA PHE A 139 1.82 -0.31 -0.28
C PHE A 139 2.17 -1.54 -1.15
N ILE A 140 1.64 -1.63 -2.38
CA ILE A 140 1.92 -2.76 -3.27
C ILE A 140 3.39 -2.82 -3.66
N THR A 141 3.98 -1.71 -4.10
CA THR A 141 5.39 -1.70 -4.51
C THR A 141 6.33 -2.07 -3.37
N VAL A 142 6.12 -1.50 -2.18
CA VAL A 142 6.97 -1.79 -1.02
C VAL A 142 6.74 -3.22 -0.52
N SER A 143 5.50 -3.72 -0.55
CA SER A 143 5.22 -5.11 -0.17
C SER A 143 5.91 -6.11 -1.10
N ILE A 144 5.92 -5.85 -2.42
CA ILE A 144 6.63 -6.70 -3.38
C ILE A 144 8.15 -6.66 -3.11
N ALA A 145 8.72 -5.46 -2.99
CA ALA A 145 10.15 -5.31 -2.73
C ALA A 145 10.59 -6.01 -1.44
N LEU A 146 9.84 -5.82 -0.35
CA LEU A 146 10.15 -6.44 0.93
C LEU A 146 9.88 -7.94 0.95
N ALA A 147 8.86 -8.44 0.24
CA ALA A 147 8.63 -9.87 0.12
C ALA A 147 9.80 -10.58 -0.59
N GLN A 148 10.44 -9.92 -1.56
CA GLN A 148 11.61 -10.46 -2.27
C GLN A 148 12.91 -10.35 -1.47
N ILE A 149 13.06 -9.30 -0.66
CA ILE A 149 14.28 -9.06 0.13
C ILE A 149 14.25 -9.85 1.44
N SER A 150 13.07 -10.06 2.02
CA SER A 150 12.92 -10.65 3.34
C SER A 150 12.98 -12.18 3.30
N GLY A 151 14.18 -12.73 3.08
CA GLY A 151 14.45 -14.17 3.21
C GLY A 151 14.21 -14.75 4.61
N ASN A 152 13.92 -13.90 5.61
CA ASN A 152 13.66 -14.29 6.99
C ASN A 152 12.30 -13.77 7.49
N LEU A 153 11.47 -14.66 8.03
CA LEU A 153 10.17 -14.34 8.61
C LEU A 153 10.25 -13.33 9.77
N GLY A 154 11.32 -13.34 10.57
CA GLY A 154 11.51 -12.41 11.69
C GLY A 154 11.79 -10.96 11.26
N ILE A 155 12.46 -10.75 10.12
CA ILE A 155 12.65 -9.43 9.51
C ILE A 155 11.35 -8.99 8.84
N ALA A 156 10.68 -9.92 8.15
CA ALA A 156 9.39 -9.69 7.52
C ALA A 156 8.37 -9.14 8.52
N ILE A 157 8.21 -9.77 9.68
CA ILE A 157 7.22 -9.37 10.71
C ILE A 157 7.43 -7.91 11.17
N ARG A 158 8.69 -7.46 11.33
CA ARG A 158 8.99 -6.08 11.79
C ARG A 158 8.70 -5.03 10.72
N GLN A 159 9.06 -5.30 9.48
CA GLN A 159 8.88 -4.34 8.38
C GLN A 159 7.44 -4.36 7.83
N LYS A 160 6.77 -5.50 7.94
CA LYS A 160 5.37 -5.69 7.58
C LYS A 160 4.46 -4.70 8.29
N SER A 161 4.57 -4.56 9.62
CA SER A 161 3.69 -3.67 10.39
C SER A 161 3.78 -2.22 9.86
N GLN A 162 4.99 -1.77 9.54
CA GLN A 162 5.25 -0.44 8.96
C GLN A 162 4.58 -0.26 7.60
N VAL A 163 4.64 -1.28 6.73
CA VAL A 163 4.02 -1.22 5.40
C VAL A 163 2.50 -1.35 5.47
N MET A 164 1.99 -2.18 6.38
CA MET A 164 0.56 -2.39 6.59
C MET A 164 -0.17 -1.11 7.02
N LEU A 165 0.53 -0.17 7.69
CA LEU A 165 -0.02 1.15 8.01
C LEU A 165 -0.50 1.92 6.78
N LEU A 166 0.19 1.79 5.63
CA LEU A 166 -0.25 2.42 4.38
C LEU A 166 -1.56 1.83 3.87
N PHE A 167 -1.76 0.52 4.03
CA PHE A 167 -3.01 -0.13 3.66
C PHE A 167 -4.13 0.21 4.62
N LEU A 168 -3.87 0.20 5.93
CA LEU A 168 -4.84 0.64 6.94
C LEU A 168 -5.28 2.10 6.73
N PHE A 169 -4.35 2.98 6.35
CA PHE A 169 -4.68 4.36 5.99
C PHE A 169 -5.72 4.44 4.85
N VAL A 170 -5.56 3.62 3.80
CA VAL A 170 -6.53 3.53 2.70
C VAL A 170 -7.91 3.07 3.20
N ILE A 171 -7.94 2.10 4.11
CA ILE A 171 -9.18 1.58 4.70
C ILE A 171 -9.88 2.67 5.53
N VAL A 172 -9.13 3.36 6.39
CA VAL A 172 -9.67 4.45 7.23
C VAL A 172 -10.23 5.56 6.36
N LYS A 173 -9.52 5.97 5.30
CA LYS A 173 -10.01 7.01 4.38
C LYS A 173 -11.30 6.58 3.68
N MET A 174 -11.43 5.30 3.29
CA MET A 174 -12.67 4.78 2.72
C MET A 174 -13.85 4.89 3.70
N LEU A 175 -13.63 4.57 4.97
CA LEU A 175 -14.67 4.64 6.00
C LEU A 175 -15.07 6.09 6.28
N ASP A 176 -14.10 7.00 6.33
CA ASP A 176 -14.31 8.44 6.50
C ASP A 176 -15.11 9.03 5.32
N ASP A 177 -14.72 8.75 4.08
CA ASP A 177 -15.43 9.22 2.89
C ASP A 177 -16.88 8.72 2.82
N LYS A 178 -17.13 7.48 3.28
CA LYS A 178 -18.49 6.93 3.37
C LYS A 178 -19.32 7.65 4.43
N LYS A 179 -18.75 7.90 5.62
CA LYS A 179 -19.41 8.65 6.69
C LYS A 179 -19.73 10.08 6.26
N MET A 180 -18.77 10.77 5.64
CA MET A 180 -18.94 12.13 5.15
C MET A 180 -20.02 12.23 4.06
N LYS A 181 -20.06 11.28 3.12
CA LYS A 181 -21.13 11.21 2.10
C LYS A 181 -22.50 10.99 2.73
N ALA A 182 -22.60 10.10 3.72
CA ALA A 182 -23.86 9.85 4.43
C ALA A 182 -24.34 11.10 5.20
N ALA A 183 -23.44 11.78 5.92
CA ALA A 183 -23.75 13.00 6.64
C ALA A 183 -24.22 14.13 5.70
N TYR A 184 -23.54 14.30 4.56
CA TYR A 184 -23.93 15.28 3.55
C TYR A 184 -25.31 14.99 2.93
N ALA A 185 -25.61 13.71 2.65
CA ALA A 185 -26.92 13.30 2.14
C ALA A 185 -28.05 13.62 3.14
N ALA A 186 -27.85 13.32 4.42
CA ALA A 186 -28.82 13.62 5.48
C ALA A 186 -29.06 15.13 5.64
N TRP A 187 -28.00 15.94 5.60
CA TRP A 187 -28.12 17.41 5.65
C TRP A 187 -28.89 17.97 4.45
N LYS A 188 -28.60 17.47 3.23
CA LYS A 188 -29.29 17.90 2.01
C LYS A 188 -30.77 17.55 2.02
N GLU A 189 -31.13 16.38 2.55
CA GLU A 189 -32.53 15.99 2.71
C GLU A 189 -33.28 16.89 3.71
N LYS A 190 -32.64 17.24 4.84
CA LYS A 190 -33.19 18.17 5.83
C LYS A 190 -33.45 19.54 5.21
N GLN A 191 -32.51 20.07 4.43
CA GLN A 191 -32.71 21.32 3.68
C GLN A 191 -33.85 21.23 2.67
N ARG A 192 -33.96 20.12 1.92
CA ARG A 192 -35.04 19.93 0.95
C ARG A 192 -36.40 19.95 1.64
N LYS A 193 -36.55 19.24 2.76
CA LYS A 193 -37.80 19.22 3.56
C LYS A 193 -38.14 20.60 4.10
N ALA A 194 -37.15 21.35 4.62
CA ALA A 194 -37.36 22.71 5.10
C ALA A 194 -37.82 23.67 3.98
N ARG A 195 -37.20 23.62 2.80
CA ARG A 195 -37.61 24.43 1.64
C ARG A 195 -39.00 24.09 1.13
N MET A 196 -39.38 22.80 1.15
CA MET A 196 -40.72 22.38 0.75
C MET A 196 -41.78 22.87 1.75
N ARG A 197 -41.51 22.80 3.06
CA ARG A 197 -42.40 23.35 4.09
C ARG A 197 -42.60 24.85 3.93
N ALA A 198 -41.51 25.61 3.76
CA ALA A 198 -41.58 27.05 3.53
C ALA A 198 -42.37 27.42 2.26
N ARG A 199 -42.24 26.62 1.18
CA ARG A 199 -43.04 26.80 -0.05
C ARG A 199 -44.53 26.52 0.18
N MET A 200 -44.86 25.48 0.94
CA MET A 200 -46.26 25.16 1.27
C MET A 200 -46.89 26.24 2.15
N GLU A 201 -46.16 26.75 3.14
CA GLU A 201 -46.61 27.87 3.98
C GLU A 201 -46.84 29.15 3.16
N SER A 202 -45.97 29.44 2.18
CA SER A 202 -46.16 30.59 1.28
C SER A 202 -47.31 30.44 0.27
N MET A 203 -47.87 29.24 0.12
CA MET A 203 -49.03 28.99 -0.76
C MET A 203 -50.36 29.00 0.02
N MET A 204 -50.31 29.01 1.36
CA MET A 204 -51.48 29.01 2.24
C MET A 204 -51.82 30.40 2.80
N ASN A 205 -50.91 31.36 2.69
CA ASN A 205 -51.10 32.78 2.99
C ASN A 205 -51.32 33.58 1.70
#